data_AF-A0A9E4HIY0-F1
#
_entry.id   AF-A0A9E4HIY0-F1
#
_cell.length_a   1.000
_cell.length_b   1.000
_cell.length_c   1.000
_cell.angle_alpha   90.00
_cell.angle_beta   90.00
_cell.angle_gamma   90.00
#
_symmetry.space_group_name_H-M   'P 1'
#
loop_
_entity.id
_entity.type
_entity.pdbx_description
1 polymer ?
#
loop_
_entity_poly.entity_id
_entity_poly.type
_entity_poly.pdbx_seq_one_letter_code
_entity_poly.pdbx_strand_id
1 'polypeptide(L)' 'MSSSMKGLALIVIGVLVNNVSYLYDLIIDAHDGWIFLGWKTQAGAALGMVAIVIGLFLIWQESKKAA' A
#
# COMPACT_ATOMS: atom_id res chain seq x y z
N MET A 1 11.56 -1.73 18.02
CA MET A 1 11.46 -1.72 16.54
C MET A 1 11.69 -0.31 16.04
N SER A 2 12.69 -0.09 15.18
CA SER A 2 13.01 1.24 14.64
C SER A 2 11.88 1.79 13.75
N SER A 3 11.82 3.10 13.54
CA SER A 3 10.86 3.73 12.62
C SER A 3 11.13 3.28 11.19
N SER A 4 12.39 3.04 10.81
CA SER A 4 12.74 2.45 9.52
C SER A 4 12.11 1.06 9.34
N MET A 5 12.17 0.21 10.37
CA MET A 5 11.59 -1.14 10.35
C MET A 5 10.06 -1.12 10.35
N LYS A 6 9.45 -0.17 11.07
CA LYS A 6 7.99 0.12 10.97
C LYS A 6 7.61 0.61 9.56
N GLY A 7 8.43 1.48 8.98
CA GLY A 7 8.20 2.03 7.65
C GLY A 7 8.28 0.97 6.56
N LEU A 8 9.29 0.09 6.63
CA LEU A 8 9.40 -1.05 5.73
C LEU A 8 8.20 -2.00 5.87
N ALA A 9 7.78 -2.31 7.11
CA ALA A 9 6.61 -3.13 7.34
C ALA A 9 5.33 -2.53 6.74
N LEU A 10 5.12 -1.22 6.87
CA LEU A 10 3.99 -0.51 6.26
C LEU A 10 4.03 -0.54 4.73
N ILE A 11 5.22 -0.39 4.13
CA ILE A 11 5.38 -0.51 2.67
C ILE A 11 4.99 -1.92 2.21
N VAL A 12 5.50 -2.96 2.89
CA VAL A 12 5.17 -4.35 2.55
C VAL A 12 3.67 -4.59 2.67
N ILE A 13 3.05 -4.15 3.77
CA ILE A 13 1.60 -4.25 3.96
C ILE A 13 0.85 -3.52 2.85
N GLY A 14 1.25 -2.30 2.50
CA GLY A 14 0.59 -1.51 1.46
C GLY A 14 0.67 -2.18 0.08
N VAL A 15 1.82 -2.76 -0.28
CA VAL A 15 1.98 -3.53 -1.52
C VAL A 15 1.10 -4.78 -1.51
N LEU A 16 1.05 -5.51 -0.40
CA LEU A 16 0.20 -6.71 -0.27
C LEU A 16 -1.28 -6.35 -0.39
N VAL A 17 -1.75 -5.29 0.28
CA VAL A 17 -3.13 -4.82 0.20
C VAL A 17 -3.48 -4.45 -1.25
N ASN A 18 -2.59 -3.74 -1.95
CA ASN A 18 -2.82 -3.37 -3.34
C ASN A 18 -2.94 -4.60 -4.24
N ASN A 19 -2.03 -5.58 -4.10
CA ASN A 19 -2.05 -6.82 -4.87
C ASN A 19 -3.28 -7.68 -4.58
N VAL A 20 -3.69 -7.80 -3.32
CA VAL A 20 -4.90 -8.54 -2.92
C VAL A 20 -6.15 -7.86 -3.46
N SER A 21 -6.20 -6.53 -3.43
CA SER A 21 -7.33 -5.77 -3.98
C SER A 21 -7.46 -6.02 -5.47
N TYR A 22 -6.34 -6.01 -6.21
CA TYR A 22 -6.33 -6.32 -7.63
C TYR A 22 -6.76 -7.77 -7.92
N LEU A 23 -6.25 -8.75 -7.15
CA LEU A 23 -6.66 -10.16 -7.29
C LEU A 23 -8.15 -10.36 -6.98
N TYR A 24 -8.67 -9.67 -5.96
CA TYR A 24 -10.08 -9.71 -5.62
C TYR A 24 -10.93 -9.22 -6.79
N ASP A 25 -10.57 -8.11 -7.41
CA ASP A 25 -11.28 -7.56 -8.56
C ASP A 25 -11.25 -8.49 -9.76
N LEU A 26 -10.08 -9.06 -10.07
CA LEU A 26 -9.89 -9.98 -11.18
C LEU A 26 -10.70 -11.28 -11.00
N ILE A 27 -10.76 -11.82 -9.79
CA ILE A 27 -11.35 -13.14 -9.50
C ILE A 27 -12.86 -13.03 -9.19
N ILE A 28 -13.26 -12.03 -8.40
CA ILE A 28 -14.62 -11.93 -7.86
C ILE A 28 -15.49 -11.02 -8.72
N ASP A 29 -15.02 -9.81 -8.98
CA ASP A 29 -15.83 -8.79 -9.66
C ASP A 29 -15.64 -8.83 -11.20
N ALA A 30 -14.63 -9.56 -11.68
CA ALA A 30 -14.30 -9.82 -13.09
C ALA A 30 -14.18 -8.55 -13.96
N HIS A 31 -13.77 -7.43 -13.38
CA HIS A 31 -13.50 -6.22 -14.15
C HIS A 31 -12.12 -6.33 -14.83
N ASP A 32 -12.10 -6.09 -16.14
CA ASP A 32 -10.86 -6.07 -16.91
C ASP A 32 -10.22 -4.67 -16.90
N GLY A 33 -9.25 -4.51 -15.99
CA GLY A 33 -8.30 -3.39 -16.01
C GLY A 33 -8.58 -2.27 -15.01
N TRP A 34 -7.54 -1.46 -14.78
CA TRP A 34 -7.49 -0.45 -13.70
C TRP A 34 -8.58 0.63 -13.79
N ILE A 35 -9.15 0.85 -14.98
CA ILE A 35 -10.15 1.90 -15.25
C ILE A 35 -11.56 1.45 -14.81
N PHE A 36 -11.79 0.14 -14.71
CA PHE A 36 -13.08 -0.46 -14.37
C PHE A 36 -13.09 -1.11 -12.98
N LEU A 37 -12.06 -0.85 -12.15
CA LEU A 37 -11.98 -1.39 -10.79
C LEU A 37 -13.24 -1.10 -9.99
N GLY A 38 -13.75 -2.12 -9.30
CA GLY A 38 -14.83 -1.95 -8.34
C GLY A 38 -14.44 -0.97 -7.23
N TRP A 39 -15.43 -0.26 -6.67
CA TRP A 39 -15.24 0.69 -5.57
C TRP A 39 -14.41 0.11 -4.41
N LYS A 40 -14.63 -1.15 -4.06
CA LYS A 40 -13.89 -1.85 -2.99
C LYS A 40 -12.40 -1.98 -3.33
N THR A 41 -12.11 -2.32 -4.58
CA THR A 41 -10.73 -2.44 -5.08
C THR A 41 -10.03 -1.09 -5.12
N GLN A 42 -10.72 -0.05 -5.56
CA GLN A 42 -10.20 1.32 -5.52
C GLN A 42 -9.87 1.78 -4.10
N ALA A 43 -10.76 1.50 -3.14
CA ALA A 43 -10.52 1.79 -1.73
C ALA A 43 -9.31 1.02 -1.18
N GLY A 44 -9.19 -0.27 -1.51
CA GLY A 44 -8.04 -1.09 -1.14
C GLY A 44 -6.72 -0.56 -1.71
N ALA A 45 -6.70 -0.21 -3.00
CA ALA A 45 -5.54 0.39 -3.66
C ALA A 45 -5.15 1.74 -3.02
N ALA A 46 -6.12 2.59 -2.72
CA ALA A 46 -5.89 3.87 -2.05
C ALA A 46 -5.29 3.67 -0.65
N LEU A 47 -5.83 2.74 0.15
CA LEU A 47 -5.29 2.40 1.46
C LEU A 47 -3.87 1.83 1.37
N GLY A 48 -3.61 0.98 0.38
CA GLY A 48 -2.27 0.45 0.11
C GLY A 48 -1.26 1.56 -0.19
N MET A 49 -1.64 2.53 -1.02
CA MET A 49 -0.80 3.70 -1.33
C MET A 49 -0.55 4.58 -0.12
N VAL A 50 -1.57 4.84 0.71
CA VAL A 50 -1.40 5.61 1.96
C VAL A 50 -0.41 4.93 2.90
N ALA A 51 -0.50 3.60 3.06
CA ALA A 51 0.45 2.85 3.89
C ALA A 51 1.89 2.96 3.37
N ILE A 52 2.10 2.89 2.05
CA ILE A 52 3.41 3.07 1.42
C ILE A 52 3.96 4.48 1.69
N VAL A 53 3.15 5.53 1.51
CA VAL A 53 3.58 6.93 1.74
C VAL A 53 3.97 7.14 3.20
N ILE A 54 3.17 6.65 4.15
CA ILE A 54 3.50 6.74 5.57
C ILE A 54 4.80 5.98 5.86
N GLY A 55 4.99 4.80 5.27
CA GLY A 55 6.19 4.01 5.46
C GLY A 55 7.45 4.71 4.96
N LEU A 56 7.40 5.32 3.77
CA LEU A 56 8.47 6.14 3.22
C LEU A 56 8.77 7.36 4.10
N PHE A 57 7.72 8.02 4.61
CA PHE A 57 7.87 9.15 5.53
C PHE A 57 8.59 8.77 6.81
N LEU A 58 8.28 7.62 7.41
CA LEU A 58 8.96 7.14 8.62
C LEU A 58 10.45 6.85 8.38
N ILE A 59 10.78 6.26 7.23
CA ILE A 59 12.18 6.00 6.84
C ILE A 59 12.93 7.33 6.64
N TRP A 60 12.31 8.29 5.94
CA TRP A 60 12.88 9.62 5.73
C TRP A 60 13.08 10.40 7.02
N GLN A 61 12.12 10.33 7.95
CA GLN A 61 12.24 11.00 9.23
C GLN A 61 13.39 10.42 10.07
N GLU A 62 13.60 9.12 10.04
CA GLU A 62 14.70 8.48 10.76
C GLU A 62 16.06 8.81 10.13
N SER A 63 16.15 8.84 8.80
CA SER A 63 17.39 9.23 8.12
C SER A 63 17.79 10.68 8.41
N LYS A 64 16.81 11.58 8.60
CA LYS A 64 17.05 12.96 9.05
C LYS A 64 17.51 13.10 10.50
N LYS A 65 17.19 12.13 11.37
CA LYS A 65 17.65 12.12 12.77
C LYS A 65 19.07 11.56 12.93
N ALA A 66 19.53 10.81 11.93
CA ALA A 66 20.85 10.18 11.93
C ALA A 66 21.94 11.04 11.26
N ALA A 67 21.57 12.17 10.65
CA ALA A 67 22.45 13.15 10.03
C ALA A 67 22.62 14.38 10.93
#